data_AF-A0A355BHX8-F1
#
_entry.id   AF-A0A355BHX8-F1
#
_cell.length_a   1.000
_cell.length_b   1.000
_cell.length_c   1.000
_cell.angle_alpha   90.00
_cell.angle_beta   90.00
_cell.angle_gamma   90.00
#
_symmetry.space_group_name_H-M   'P 1'
#
loop_
_entity.id
_entity.type
_entity.pdbx_description
1 polymer ?
#
loop_
_entity_poly.entity_id
_entity_poly.type
_entity_poly.pdbx_seq_one_letter_code
_entity_poly.pdbx_strand_id
1 'polypeptide(L)'
;MRKLFRQLKPFTWSIIAVVLLVFLQSMSQLYLPNLMSQIVDVGIVNGDTGYILSVGLRMILVAALGAVAIIVARYLTAKVAAGYGNSLRKQVFERVESFSLYEFDQIGTASLITRTTNDVNQLQQVVGMLLRMTLSAPMMLI
;
A
#
# COMPACT_ATOMS: atom_id res chain seq x y z
N MET A 1 10.64 15.84 -8.88
CA MET A 1 9.52 15.11 -8.23
C MET A 1 8.16 15.23 -8.94
N ARG A 2 7.58 16.43 -9.17
CA ARG A 2 6.22 16.56 -9.79
C ARG A 2 6.03 15.81 -11.13
N LYS A 3 7.05 15.78 -12.01
CA LYS A 3 7.00 15.04 -13.28
C LYS A 3 6.98 13.51 -13.09
N LEU A 4 7.65 13.00 -12.06
CA LEU A 4 7.67 11.57 -11.73
C LEU A 4 6.31 11.11 -11.23
N PHE A 5 5.70 11.86 -10.29
CA PHE A 5 4.36 11.54 -9.79
C PHE A 5 3.24 11.65 -10.86
N ARG A 6 3.46 12.37 -11.96
CA ARG A 6 2.52 12.40 -13.09
C ARG A 6 2.35 11.03 -13.75
N GLN A 7 3.35 10.14 -13.65
CA GLN A 7 3.26 8.77 -14.17
C GLN A 7 2.33 7.87 -13.34
N LEU A 8 1.88 8.31 -12.16
CA LEU A 8 0.86 7.61 -11.38
C LEU A 8 -0.57 7.94 -11.83
N LYS A 9 -0.77 8.95 -12.69
CA LYS A 9 -2.11 9.34 -13.19
C LYS A 9 -2.93 8.17 -13.79
N PRO A 10 -2.34 7.26 -14.59
CA PRO A 10 -3.08 6.11 -15.13
C PRO A 10 -3.57 5.15 -14.05
N PHE A 11 -2.96 5.17 -12.86
CA PHE A 11 -3.26 4.27 -11.75
C PHE A 11 -4.16 4.91 -10.68
N THR A 12 -4.74 6.08 -10.95
CA THR A 12 -5.58 6.84 -10.00
C THR A 12 -6.74 6.03 -9.42
N TRP A 13 -7.45 5.27 -10.25
CA TRP A 13 -8.53 4.39 -9.78
C TRP A 13 -8.04 3.30 -8.83
N SER A 14 -6.91 2.66 -9.14
CA SER A 14 -6.31 1.67 -8.25
C SER A 14 -5.85 2.29 -6.94
N ILE A 15 -5.31 3.52 -6.97
CA ILE A 15 -4.90 4.24 -5.76
C ILE A 15 -6.10 4.56 -4.88
N ILE A 16 -7.21 5.05 -5.46
CA ILE A 16 -8.46 5.30 -4.72
C ILE A 16 -8.98 4.01 -4.09
N ALA A 17 -8.99 2.89 -4.84
CA ALA A 17 -9.38 1.59 -4.30
C ALA A 17 -8.48 1.15 -3.14
N VAL A 18 -7.16 1.34 -3.23
CA VAL A 18 -6.22 1.07 -2.12
C VAL A 18 -6.56 1.90 -0.89
N VAL A 19 -6.79 3.21 -1.05
CA VAL A 19 -7.14 4.11 0.06
C VAL A 19 -8.41 3.62 0.78
N LEU A 20 -9.47 3.29 0.03
CA LEU A 20 -10.73 2.81 0.59
C LEU A 20 -10.58 1.46 1.32
N LEU A 21 -9.80 0.54 0.77
CA LEU A 21 -9.55 -0.77 1.38
C LEU A 21 -8.71 -0.66 2.67
N VAL A 22 -7.70 0.21 2.68
CA VAL A 22 -6.90 0.49 3.89
C VAL A 22 -7.78 1.15 4.95
N PHE A 23 -8.66 2.08 4.57
CA PHE A 23 -9.62 2.67 5.49
C PHE A 23 -10.54 1.63 6.13
N LEU A 24 -11.12 0.74 5.31
CA LEU A 24 -11.94 -0.37 5.80
C LEU A 24 -11.17 -1.27 6.76
N GLN A 25 -9.91 -1.60 6.44
CA GLN A 25 -9.04 -2.37 7.33
C GLN A 25 -8.81 -1.66 8.67
N SER A 26 -8.49 -0.37 8.66
CA SER A 26 -8.27 0.42 9.88
C SER A 26 -9.53 0.47 10.74
N MET A 27 -10.71 0.63 10.14
CA MET A 27 -11.98 0.58 10.86
C MET A 27 -12.22 -0.79 11.51
N SER A 28 -11.94 -1.89 10.79
CA SER A 28 -12.02 -3.24 11.37
C SER A 28 -11.09 -3.40 12.58
N GLN A 29 -9.87 -2.86 12.51
CA GLN A 29 -8.90 -2.93 13.62
C GLN A 29 -9.36 -2.13 14.83
N LEU A 30 -9.92 -0.94 14.63
CA LEU A 30 -10.44 -0.08 15.70
C LEU A 30 -11.74 -0.61 16.32
N TYR A 31 -12.50 -1.41 15.57
CA TYR A 31 -13.74 -2.01 16.08
C TYR A 31 -13.50 -3.23 16.98
N LEU A 32 -12.37 -3.94 16.83
CA LEU A 32 -12.04 -5.12 17.66
C LEU A 32 -11.94 -4.81 19.17
N PRO A 33 -11.30 -3.72 19.63
CA PRO A 33 -11.32 -3.31 21.04
C PRO A 33 -12.73 -3.07 21.60
N ASN A 34 -13.65 -2.53 20.80
CA ASN A 34 -15.03 -2.31 21.22
C ASN A 34 -15.73 -3.66 21.49
N LEU A 35 -15.59 -4.62 20.58
CA LEU A 35 -16.11 -5.98 20.79
C LEU A 35 -15.45 -6.67 21.99
N MET A 36 -14.17 -6.42 22.23
CA MET A 36 -13.47 -6.94 23.42
C MET A 36 -14.06 -6.36 24.72
N SER A 37 -14.34 -5.05 24.77
CA SER A 37 -15.02 -4.42 25.92
C SER A 37 -16.40 -5.03 26.15
N GLN A 38 -17.19 -5.28 25.11
CA GLN A 38 -18.50 -5.95 25.25
C GLN A 38 -18.37 -7.35 25.87
N ILE A 39 -17.36 -8.13 25.49
CA ILE A 39 -17.08 -9.43 26.10
C ILE A 39 -16.81 -9.28 27.59
N VAL A 40 -16.00 -8.29 28.00
CA VAL A 40 -15.65 -8.07 29.41
C VAL A 40 -16.84 -7.53 30.20
N ASP A 41 -17.41 -6.42 29.76
CA ASP A 41 -18.37 -5.62 30.53
C ASP A 41 -19.76 -6.27 30.59
N VAL A 42 -20.15 -7.04 29.57
CA VAL A 42 -21.45 -7.69 29.49
C VAL A 42 -21.32 -9.20 29.61
N GLY A 43 -20.41 -9.82 28.86
CA GLY A 43 -20.27 -11.27 28.85
C GLY A 43 -19.75 -11.82 30.17
N ILE A 44 -18.54 -11.40 30.57
CA ILE A 44 -17.84 -11.93 31.75
C ILE A 44 -18.54 -11.50 33.04
N VAL A 45 -18.91 -10.21 33.16
CA VAL A 45 -19.59 -9.69 34.36
C VAL A 45 -20.91 -10.41 34.64
N ASN A 46 -21.70 -10.74 33.61
CA ASN A 46 -22.98 -11.43 33.78
C ASN A 46 -22.85 -12.97 33.74
N GLY A 47 -21.66 -13.52 33.51
CA GLY A 47 -21.45 -14.95 33.32
C GLY A 47 -22.13 -15.54 32.08
N ASP A 48 -22.47 -14.72 31.09
CA ASP A 48 -23.19 -15.12 29.88
C ASP A 48 -22.23 -15.65 28.81
N THR A 49 -22.00 -16.96 28.84
CA THR A 49 -21.15 -17.65 27.87
C THR A 49 -21.71 -17.63 26.44
N GLY A 50 -23.05 -17.55 26.29
CA GLY A 50 -23.69 -17.44 24.98
C GLY A 50 -23.40 -16.09 24.34
N TYR A 51 -23.48 -15.01 25.12
CA TYR A 51 -23.12 -13.67 24.68
C TYR A 51 -21.64 -13.60 24.28
N ILE A 52 -20.73 -14.13 25.12
CA ILE A 52 -19.29 -14.19 24.83
C ILE A 52 -19.02 -14.89 23.49
N LEU A 53 -19.64 -16.05 23.26
CA LEU A 53 -19.44 -16.81 22.02
C LEU A 53 -19.97 -16.05 20.79
N SER A 54 -21.13 -15.41 20.92
CA SER A 54 -21.74 -14.64 19.83
C SER A 54 -20.90 -13.41 19.44
N VAL A 55 -20.35 -12.68 20.41
CA VAL A 55 -19.47 -11.53 20.18
C VAL A 55 -18.12 -12.00 19.65
N GLY A 56 -17.57 -13.10 20.18
CA GLY A 56 -16.35 -13.71 19.65
C GLY A 56 -16.46 -14.11 18.17
N LEU A 57 -17.61 -14.66 17.76
CA LEU A 57 -17.85 -14.98 16.35
C LEU A 57 -17.93 -13.71 15.49
N ARG A 58 -18.54 -12.62 15.98
CA ARG A 58 -18.50 -11.31 15.31
C ARG A 58 -17.08 -10.76 15.19
N MET A 59 -16.23 -10.93 16.21
CA MET A 59 -14.82 -10.52 16.15
C MET A 59 -14.08 -11.25 15.03
N ILE A 60 -14.28 -12.56 14.89
CA ILE A 60 -13.68 -13.35 13.81
C ILE A 60 -14.12 -12.83 12.44
N LEU A 61 -15.42 -12.54 12.27
CA LEU A 61 -15.94 -12.01 11.02
C LEU A 61 -15.32 -10.64 10.68
N VAL A 62 -15.24 -9.73 11.65
CA VAL A 62 -14.63 -8.40 11.47
C VAL A 62 -13.14 -8.51 11.12
N ALA A 63 -12.42 -9.40 11.81
CA ALA A 63 -11.01 -9.66 11.54
C ALA A 63 -10.80 -10.25 10.14
N ALA A 64 -11.65 -11.20 9.72
CA ALA A 64 -11.60 -11.79 8.39
C ALA A 64 -11.87 -10.75 7.29
N LEU A 65 -12.86 -9.87 7.47
CA LEU A 65 -13.15 -8.77 6.54
C LEU A 65 -11.97 -7.81 6.43
N GLY A 66 -11.37 -7.42 7.56
CA GLY A 66 -10.17 -6.59 7.58
C GLY A 66 -8.97 -7.26 6.89
N ALA A 67 -8.81 -8.57 7.08
CA ALA A 67 -7.76 -9.37 6.45
C ALA A 67 -7.91 -9.42 4.92
N VAL A 68 -9.14 -9.66 4.42
CA VAL A 68 -9.42 -9.64 2.99
C VAL A 68 -9.15 -8.24 2.40
N ALA A 69 -9.61 -7.19 3.08
CA ALA A 69 -9.40 -5.81 2.64
C ALA A 69 -7.91 -5.48 2.49
N ILE A 70 -7.08 -5.84 3.47
CA ILE A 70 -5.64 -5.59 3.39
C ILE A 70 -4.95 -6.44 2.32
N ILE A 71 -5.33 -7.71 2.15
CA ILE A 71 -4.73 -8.56 1.10
C ILE A 71 -4.98 -7.94 -0.29
N VAL A 72 -6.21 -7.52 -0.57
CA VAL A 72 -6.56 -6.88 -1.84
C VAL A 72 -5.83 -5.54 -2.01
N ALA A 73 -5.77 -4.72 -0.95
CA ALA A 73 -5.03 -3.45 -0.99
C ALA A 73 -3.54 -3.66 -1.27
N ARG A 74 -2.93 -4.70 -0.68
CA ARG A 74 -1.50 -5.03 -0.86
C ARG A 74 -1.22 -5.51 -2.28
N TYR A 75 -2.12 -6.30 -2.87
CA TYR A 75 -2.05 -6.73 -4.26
C TYR A 75 -2.14 -5.54 -5.21
N LEU A 76 -3.14 -4.67 -5.04
CA LEU A 76 -3.31 -3.47 -5.87
C LEU A 76 -2.11 -2.53 -5.76
N THR A 77 -1.59 -2.33 -4.55
CA THR A 77 -0.38 -1.53 -4.33
C THR A 77 0.83 -2.10 -5.07
N ALA A 78 1.04 -3.42 -5.00
CA ALA A 78 2.13 -4.07 -5.72
C ALA A 78 1.99 -3.89 -7.24
N LYS A 79 0.76 -4.03 -7.77
CA LYS A 79 0.46 -3.83 -9.19
C LYS A 79 0.73 -2.40 -9.64
N VAL A 80 0.33 -1.40 -8.85
CA VAL A 80 0.59 0.03 -9.14
C VAL A 80 2.08 0.35 -9.10
N ALA A 81 2.79 -0.10 -8.07
CA ALA A 81 4.22 0.14 -7.92
C ALA A 81 5.02 -0.50 -9.06
N ALA A 82 4.72 -1.76 -9.41
CA ALA A 82 5.36 -2.46 -10.53
C ALA A 82 5.03 -1.80 -11.89
N GLY A 83 3.78 -1.41 -12.12
CA GLY A 83 3.38 -0.69 -13.33
C GLY A 83 4.08 0.66 -13.49
N TYR A 84 4.24 1.39 -12.38
CA TYR A 84 5.03 2.62 -12.33
C TYR A 84 6.51 2.36 -12.64
N GLY A 85 7.12 1.38 -11.98
CA GLY A 85 8.53 1.03 -12.19
C GLY A 85 8.80 0.61 -13.64
N ASN A 86 7.91 -0.17 -14.24
CA ASN A 86 8.00 -0.56 -15.65
C ASN A 86 7.91 0.65 -16.59
N SER A 87 6.94 1.54 -16.37
CA SER A 87 6.76 2.75 -17.20
C SER A 87 7.95 3.70 -17.10
N LEU A 88 8.51 3.85 -15.90
CA LEU A 88 9.69 4.66 -15.65
C LEU A 88 10.94 4.04 -16.29
N ARG A 89 11.15 2.73 -16.11
CA ARG A 89 12.26 2.00 -16.73
C ARG A 89 12.28 2.17 -18.24
N LYS A 90 11.12 2.01 -18.88
CA LYS A 90 10.98 2.18 -20.33
C LYS A 90 11.41 3.57 -20.79
N GLN A 91 10.93 4.63 -20.12
CA GLN A 91 11.30 6.01 -20.47
C GLN A 91 12.77 6.33 -20.22
N VAL A 92 13.36 5.81 -19.14
CA VAL A 92 14.79 5.99 -18.88
C VAL A 92 15.60 5.26 -19.96
N PHE A 93 15.23 4.03 -20.29
CA PHE A 93 15.91 3.23 -21.31
C PHE A 93 15.85 3.90 -22.69
N GLU A 94 14.66 4.32 -23.14
CA GLU A 94 14.47 5.08 -24.39
C GLU A 94 15.32 6.36 -24.42
N ARG A 95 15.47 7.04 -23.26
CA ARG A 95 16.30 8.24 -23.18
C ARG A 95 17.78 7.93 -23.29
N VAL A 96 18.26 6.87 -22.64
CA VAL A 96 19.66 6.44 -22.70
C VAL A 96 20.05 6.00 -24.10
N GLU A 97 19.18 5.29 -24.82
CA GLU A 97 19.43 4.91 -26.22
C GLU A 97 19.52 6.12 -27.17
N SER A 98 18.88 7.24 -26.81
CA SER A 98 18.93 8.48 -27.61
C SER A 98 20.19 9.33 -27.41
N PHE A 99 21.12 8.93 -26.52
CA PHE A 99 22.31 9.70 -26.21
C PHE A 99 23.40 9.57 -27.28
N SER A 100 24.08 10.69 -27.53
CA SER A 100 25.33 10.71 -28.30
C SER A 100 26.49 10.12 -27.49
N LEU A 101 27.57 9.72 -28.18
CA LEU A 101 28.79 9.21 -27.52
C LEU A 101 29.37 10.22 -26.51
N TYR A 102 29.30 11.52 -26.82
CA TYR A 102 29.75 12.59 -25.92
C TYR A 102 28.92 12.67 -24.63
N GLU A 103 27.60 12.52 -24.71
CA GLU A 103 26.73 12.48 -23.52
C GLU A 103 26.94 11.19 -22.72
N PHE A 104 27.23 10.09 -23.40
CA PHE A 104 27.53 8.79 -22.80
C PHE A 104 28.82 8.86 -21.97
N ASP A 105 29.87 9.51 -22.50
CA ASP A 105 31.15 9.72 -21.82
C ASP A 105 31.03 10.70 -20.64
N GLN A 106 30.18 11.74 -20.73
CA GLN A 106 29.94 12.67 -19.62
C GLN A 106 29.28 12.01 -18.41
N ILE A 107 28.27 11.16 -18.64
CA ILE A 107 27.50 10.54 -17.56
C ILE A 107 28.21 9.27 -17.06
N GLY A 108 28.88 8.56 -17.96
CA GLY A 108 29.58 7.32 -17.69
C GLY A 108 28.65 6.10 -17.68
N THR A 109 29.09 5.03 -18.35
CA THR A 109 28.36 3.76 -18.48
C THR A 109 27.87 3.21 -17.14
N ALA A 110 28.72 3.24 -16.12
CA ALA A 110 28.37 2.74 -14.79
C ALA A 110 27.20 3.51 -14.15
N SER A 111 27.15 4.84 -14.32
CA SER A 111 26.05 5.67 -13.81
C SER A 111 24.75 5.42 -14.56
N LEU A 112 24.83 5.23 -15.88
CA LEU A 112 23.65 4.91 -16.70
C LEU A 112 23.04 3.55 -16.31
N ILE A 113 23.88 2.56 -16.00
CA ILE A 113 23.45 1.25 -15.51
C ILE A 113 22.71 1.41 -14.17
N THR A 114 23.30 2.09 -13.17
CA THR A 114 22.67 2.24 -11.85
C THR A 114 21.38 3.06 -11.91
N ARG A 115 21.32 4.11 -12.73
CA ARG A 115 20.10 4.92 -12.94
C ARG A 115 18.97 4.14 -13.60
N THR A 116 19.28 3.23 -14.52
CA THR A 116 18.27 2.44 -15.24
C THR A 116 17.76 1.26 -14.40
N THR A 117 18.54 0.83 -13.41
CA THR A 117 18.26 -0.35 -12.58
C THR A 117 17.90 0.03 -11.15
N ASN A 118 18.90 0.39 -10.34
CA ASN A 118 18.78 0.67 -8.91
C ASN A 118 17.87 1.86 -8.62
N ASP A 119 18.04 2.98 -9.30
CA ASP A 119 17.24 4.18 -9.03
C ASP A 119 15.76 3.95 -9.37
N VAL A 120 15.48 3.25 -10.47
CA VAL A 120 14.10 2.86 -10.84
C VAL A 120 13.51 1.93 -9.79
N ASN A 121 14.27 0.96 -9.30
CA ASN A 121 13.81 0.05 -8.24
C ASN A 121 13.54 0.79 -6.92
N GLN A 122 14.41 1.73 -6.53
CA GLN A 122 14.20 2.56 -5.34
C GLN A 122 12.95 3.41 -5.48
N LEU A 123 12.73 4.05 -6.63
CA LEU A 123 11.52 4.84 -6.87
C LEU A 123 10.26 3.97 -6.87
N GLN A 124 10.32 2.76 -7.42
CA GLN A 124 9.23 1.78 -7.31
C GLN A 124 8.92 1.41 -5.85
N GLN A 125 9.95 1.19 -5.03
CA GLN A 125 9.78 0.93 -3.59
C GLN A 125 9.18 2.13 -2.86
N VAL A 126 9.62 3.35 -3.17
CA VAL A 126 9.05 4.59 -2.60
C VAL A 126 7.56 4.70 -2.93
N VAL A 127 7.15 4.44 -4.17
CA VAL A 127 5.72 4.43 -4.55
C VAL A 127 4.96 3.36 -3.75
N GLY A 128 5.51 2.16 -3.62
CA GLY A 128 4.90 1.09 -2.81
C GLY A 128 4.79 1.45 -1.32
N MET A 129 5.78 2.16 -0.78
CA MET A 129 5.80 2.62 0.62
C MET A 129 4.76 3.71 0.86
N LEU A 130 4.68 4.72 -0.03
CA LEU A 130 3.71 5.81 0.06
C LEU A 130 2.27 5.29 0.08
N LEU A 131 1.96 4.30 -0.75
CA LEU A 131 0.64 3.66 -0.81
C LEU A 131 0.34 2.73 0.38
N ARG A 132 1.35 2.33 1.17
CA ARG A 132 1.19 1.42 2.30
C ARG A 132 1.17 2.13 3.65
N MET A 133 2.25 2.86 3.95
CA MET A 133 2.54 3.31 5.30
C MET A 133 2.02 4.73 5.56
N THR A 134 2.13 5.60 4.55
CA THR A 134 1.67 6.99 4.65
C THR A 134 0.14 7.09 4.71
N LEU A 135 -0.57 6.14 4.11
CA LEU A 135 -2.03 6.09 4.16
C LEU A 135 -2.56 5.52 5.49
N SER A 136 -1.92 4.48 6.04
CA SER A 136 -2.40 3.83 7.26
C SER A 136 -2.15 4.65 8.53
N ALA A 137 -1.02 5.38 8.58
CA ALA A 137 -0.62 6.15 9.77
C ALA A 137 -1.67 7.19 10.23
N PRO A 138 -2.20 8.09 9.37
CA PRO A 138 -3.22 9.05 9.79
C PRO A 138 -4.56 8.38 10.11
N MET A 139 -4.91 7.26 9.48
CA MET A 139 -6.19 6.58 9.73
C MET A 139 -6.26 5.91 11.09
N MET A 140 -5.12 5.49 11.67
CA MET A 140 -5.07 4.97 13.04
C MET A 140 -5.00 6.06 14.12
N LEU A 141 -4.67 7.29 13.71
CA LEU A 141 -4.56 8.45 14.61
C LEU A 141 -5.94 9.07 14.92
N ILE A 142 -6.92 8.79 14.06
CA ILE A 142 -8.34 9.17 14.19
C ILE A 142 -9.07 8.07 14.96
#